data_AF-A0A1X7HAB4-F1
#
_entry.id   AF-A0A1X7HAB4-F1
#
_cell.length_a   1.000
_cell.length_b   1.000
_cell.length_c   1.000
_cell.angle_alpha   90.00
_cell.angle_beta   90.00
_cell.angle_gamma   90.00
#
_symmetry.space_group_name_H-M   'P 1'
#
loop_
_entity.id
_entity.type
_entity.pdbx_description
1 polymer ?
#
loop_
_entity_poly.entity_id
_entity_poly.type
_entity_poly.pdbx_seq_one_letter_code
_entity_poly.pdbx_strand_id
1 'polypeptide(L)' 'MKIIISQTEAMEKKVWDEIIVMFGLGEDDEVWDNEQFILTEDQARELGLIK' A
#
# COMPACT_ATOMS: atom_id res chain seq x y z
N MET A 1 13.55 5.65 -6.63
CA MET A 1 12.24 6.21 -7.04
C MET A 1 11.25 6.11 -5.87
N LYS A 2 10.12 6.81 -5.90
CA LYS A 2 9.02 6.62 -4.93
C LYS A 2 7.76 6.25 -5.71
N ILE A 3 7.02 5.25 -5.22
CA ILE A 3 5.74 4.81 -5.79
C ILE A 3 4.64 5.25 -4.83
N ILE A 4 3.55 5.77 -5.35
CA ILE A 4 2.38 6.16 -4.56
C ILE A 4 1.24 5.24 -4.97
N ILE A 5 0.52 4.72 -3.98
CA ILE A 5 -0.66 3.88 -4.17
C ILE A 5 -1.76 4.33 -3.22
N SER A 6 -3.00 4.41 -3.69
CA SER A 6 -4.15 4.64 -2.82
C SER A 6 -4.62 3.35 -2.13
N GLN A 7 -5.38 3.47 -1.04
CA GLN A 7 -6.02 2.34 -0.39
C GLN A 7 -6.87 1.53 -1.40
N THR A 8 -7.69 2.21 -2.20
CA THR A 8 -8.49 1.56 -3.25
C THR A 8 -7.64 0.79 -4.24
N GLU A 9 -6.54 1.38 -4.74
CA GLU A 9 -5.64 0.69 -5.67
C GLU A 9 -4.94 -0.51 -5.04
N ALA A 10 -4.57 -0.41 -3.75
CA ALA A 10 -3.95 -1.50 -3.02
C ALA A 10 -4.94 -2.67 -2.84
N MET A 11 -6.20 -2.38 -2.57
CA MET A 11 -7.29 -3.35 -2.50
C MET A 11 -7.53 -4.02 -3.87
N GLU A 12 -7.63 -3.24 -4.94
CA GLU A 12 -7.81 -3.75 -6.31
C GLU A 12 -6.65 -4.65 -6.76
N LYS A 13 -5.42 -4.30 -6.37
CA LYS A 13 -4.21 -5.06 -6.68
C LYS A 13 -3.93 -6.21 -5.71
N LYS A 14 -4.78 -6.40 -4.70
CA LYS A 14 -4.64 -7.43 -3.65
C LYS A 14 -3.31 -7.36 -2.91
N VAL A 15 -2.85 -6.15 -2.62
CA VAL A 15 -1.63 -5.88 -1.84
C VAL A 15 -1.93 -5.12 -0.54
N TRP A 16 -3.21 -4.95 -0.21
CA TRP A 16 -3.63 -4.15 0.92
C TRP A 16 -3.20 -4.73 2.28
N ASP A 17 -3.28 -6.06 2.42
CA ASP A 17 -2.87 -6.74 3.65
C ASP A 17 -1.40 -6.48 3.96
N GLU A 18 -0.54 -6.48 2.94
CA GLU A 18 0.87 -6.14 3.08
C GLU A 18 1.08 -4.66 3.37
N ILE A 19 0.29 -3.75 2.78
CA ILE A 19 0.34 -2.31 3.08
C ILE A 19 0.00 -2.06 4.56
N ILE A 20 -1.07 -2.69 5.08
CA ILE A 20 -1.46 -2.60 6.49
C ILE A 20 -0.27 -2.98 7.39
N VAL A 21 0.38 -4.12 7.11
CA VAL A 21 1.53 -4.59 7.90
C VAL A 21 2.73 -3.65 7.77
N MET A 22 3.04 -3.15 6.57
CA MET A 22 4.18 -2.26 6.33
C MET A 22 4.05 -0.91 7.04
N PHE A 23 2.83 -0.38 7.11
CA PHE A 23 2.54 0.91 7.74
C PHE A 23 2.10 0.80 9.19
N GLY A 24 2.01 -0.43 9.73
CA GLY A 24 1.64 -0.69 11.11
C GLY A 24 0.19 -0.30 11.43
N LEU A 25 -0.68 -0.36 10.43
CA LEU A 25 -2.11 -0.10 10.59
C LEU A 25 -2.77 -1.31 11.26
N GLY A 26 -3.67 -1.04 12.18
CA GLY A 26 -4.58 -2.01 12.78
C GLY A 26 -5.91 -2.08 12.04
N GLU A 27 -6.71 -3.10 12.35
CA GLU A 27 -8.07 -3.26 11.79
C GLU A 27 -9.03 -2.12 12.20
N ASP A 28 -8.74 -1.44 13.31
CA ASP A 28 -9.53 -0.32 13.84
C ASP A 28 -9.05 1.05 13.34
N ASP A 29 -7.96 1.12 12.57
CA ASP A 29 -7.47 2.39 12.03
C ASP A 29 -8.39 2.86 10.89
N GLU A 30 -8.92 4.08 11.03
CA GLU A 30 -9.71 4.72 9.97
C GLU A 30 -8.80 5.12 8.80
N VAL A 31 -8.89 4.37 7.70
CA VAL A 31 -8.21 4.67 6.44
C VAL A 31 -9.23 5.15 5.41
N TRP A 32 -8.90 6.23 4.70
CA TRP A 32 -9.76 6.76 3.64
C TRP A 32 -9.44 6.11 2.29
N ASP A 33 -10.45 5.90 1.43
CA ASP A 33 -10.27 5.29 0.11
C ASP A 33 -9.20 6.00 -0.75
N ASN A 34 -9.11 7.32 -0.63
CA ASN A 34 -8.14 8.16 -1.33
C ASN A 34 -6.83 8.38 -0.56
N GLU A 35 -6.66 7.74 0.59
CA GLU A 35 -5.44 7.84 1.38
C GLU A 35 -4.28 7.19 0.62
N GLN A 36 -3.14 7.89 0.62
CA GLN A 36 -2.00 7.55 -0.21
C GLN A 36 -0.84 7.02 0.61
N PHE A 37 -0.34 5.87 0.19
CA PHE A 37 0.81 5.20 0.78
C PHE A 37 2.02 5.36 -0.12
N ILE A 38 3.11 5.88 0.44
CA ILE A 38 4.36 6.12 -0.30
C ILE A 38 5.30 4.94 -0.06
N LEU A 39 5.49 4.16 -1.11
CA LEU A 39 6.40 3.03 -1.11
C LEU A 39 7.78 3.44 -1.63
N THR A 40 8.80 2.82 -1.04
CA THR A 40 10.11 2.74 -1.68
C THR A 40 10.04 1.86 -2.92
N GLU A 41 11.05 1.99 -3.77
CA GLU A 41 11.17 1.17 -4.96
C GLU A 41 11.27 -0.32 -4.63
N ASP A 42 11.99 -0.67 -3.56
CA ASP A 42 12.15 -2.06 -3.14
C ASP A 42 10.84 -2.64 -2.59
N GLN A 43 10.11 -1.89 -1.75
CA GLN A 43 8.77 -2.30 -1.31
C GLN A 43 7.81 -2.48 -2.49
N ALA A 44 7.84 -1.59 -3.48
CA ALA A 44 6.99 -1.71 -4.65
C ALA A 44 7.35 -2.93 -5.54
N ARG A 45 8.63 -3.32 -5.59
CA ARG A 45 9.06 -4.56 -6.24
C ARG A 45 8.63 -5.80 -5.46
N GLU A 46 8.77 -5.79 -4.14
CA GLU A 46 8.32 -6.89 -3.27
C GLU A 46 6.82 -7.14 -3.42
N LEU A 47 6.03 -6.07 -3.56
CA LEU A 47 4.59 -6.12 -3.80
C LEU A 47 4.20 -6.38 -5.26
N GLY A 48 5.17 -6.54 -6.17
CA GLY A 48 4.90 -6.78 -7.60
C GLY A 48 4.22 -5.61 -8.34
N LEU A 49 4.25 -4.41 -7.77
CA LEU A 49 3.68 -3.19 -8.37
C LEU A 49 4.51 -2.68 -9.55
N ILE A 50 5.81 -3.00 -9.53
CA ILE A 50 6.77 -2.68 -10.59
C ILE A 50 7.69 -3.89 -10.84
N LYS A 51 8.27 -3.96 -12.05
CA LYS A 51 9.21 -5.02 -12.46
C LYS A 51 10.64 -4.74 -12.03
#